data_AF-A0A3B4VPR0-F1
#
_entry.id   AF-A0A3B4VPR0-F1
#
_cell.length_a   1.000
_cell.length_b   1.000
_cell.length_c   1.000
_cell.angle_alpha   90.00
_cell.angle_beta   90.00
_cell.angle_gamma   90.00
#
_symmetry.space_group_name_H-M   'P 1'
#
loop_
_entity.id
_entity.type
_entity.pdbx_description
1 polymer ?
#
loop_
_entity_poly.entity_id
_entity_poly.type
_entity_poly.pdbx_seq_one_letter_code
_entity_poly.pdbx_strand_id
1 'polypeptide(L)'
;MEHRTNSRRSDEYFVTRRHLELNDLRAAAEDFKGRNPNSEIRNYIFKKILPPYPRPELQVSHLKHDTDRGGLLGIKRDGGFRGADRQQWWSLAVKPEDISAAETRLLEETYPDRTEEQAQTQQSFLGRFATSPAFLETSRLGSYRFTFPVEEVLEAYSQQFCSGAPPVLRVFETVLYKQEVMYVVLVHSPANQKFQELPLLSDDPTVCVYKDGRFIWSCQAMCGTHRCELVQTPGRNQVEVREHFGSDVQFYVWDHVAVALHMDEGQVLKFDDDRLRESLTFCDQGEGSYHPNFDRLEVAKEVVCERLWPSYPAPLEKERSLQESLAALSLCSKVSKQPKLCHTSPSFPLSPLLIGDSIVRNVRLGGGNSVSFPEATVLEIKDKLPDVIRFHPEADTVIIHAGFNDICKEESEVLKLHFLRLFDSVKQFHLSVFISGPTPTCGRGMGQFSRLLALNTWLSSVCDTHGLGFIDNFNVFWLRRHLFLADGFHLNNAGRRSLANNILYNIQHAYIPPPTPPLTPPPTNQSLLF
;
A
#
# COMPACT_ATOMS: atom_id res chain seq x y z
N MET A 1 6.16 -20.18 30.22
CA MET A 1 4.88 -19.86 29.57
C MET A 1 3.76 -20.46 30.41
N GLU A 2 2.68 -19.71 30.54
CA GLU A 2 1.48 -20.04 31.31
C GLU A 2 0.25 -19.85 30.41
N HIS A 3 -0.92 -20.36 30.83
CA HIS A 3 -2.18 -20.27 30.09
C HIS A 3 -3.25 -19.57 30.94
N ARG A 4 -4.04 -18.70 30.31
CA ARG A 4 -5.25 -18.11 30.88
C ARG A 4 -6.32 -17.94 29.80
N THR A 5 -7.57 -17.80 30.22
CA THR A 5 -8.67 -17.40 29.35
C THR A 5 -9.07 -15.96 29.69
N ASN A 6 -9.08 -15.08 28.70
CA ASN A 6 -9.39 -13.67 28.93
C ASN A 6 -10.89 -13.39 29.01
N SER A 7 -11.26 -12.14 29.30
CA SER A 7 -12.67 -11.71 29.41
C SER A 7 -13.49 -11.89 28.12
N ARG A 8 -12.82 -12.00 26.97
CA ARG A 8 -13.43 -12.30 25.66
C ARG A 8 -13.54 -13.79 25.38
N ARG A 9 -13.22 -14.65 26.36
CA ARG A 9 -13.20 -16.12 26.25
C ARG A 9 -12.18 -16.63 25.23
N SER A 10 -11.12 -15.88 24.99
CA SER A 10 -10.00 -16.30 24.17
C SER A 10 -8.88 -16.86 25.04
N ASP A 11 -8.28 -17.95 24.59
CA ASP A 11 -7.09 -18.51 25.22
C ASP A 11 -5.84 -17.68 24.93
N GLU A 12 -5.06 -17.46 25.99
CA GLU A 12 -3.83 -16.68 26.01
C GLU A 12 -2.71 -17.54 26.59
N TYR A 13 -1.62 -17.67 25.85
CA TYR A 13 -0.40 -18.31 26.31
C TYR A 13 0.66 -17.23 26.51
N PHE A 14 1.05 -16.96 27.75
CA PHE A 14 1.80 -15.75 28.06
C PHE A 14 3.07 -16.00 28.87
N VAL A 15 3.99 -15.03 28.79
CA VAL A 15 5.22 -14.95 29.60
C VAL A 15 5.34 -13.53 30.13
N THR A 16 5.31 -13.39 31.45
CA THR A 16 5.42 -12.08 32.11
C THR A 16 6.87 -11.60 32.17
N ARG A 17 7.05 -10.28 32.33
CA ARG A 17 8.33 -9.59 32.54
C ARG A 17 9.31 -9.70 31.37
N ARG A 18 8.89 -10.18 30.21
CA ARG A 18 9.74 -10.33 29.01
C ARG A 18 8.98 -10.05 27.73
N HIS A 19 9.65 -9.43 26.77
CA HIS A 19 9.29 -9.45 25.36
C HIS A 19 10.14 -10.50 24.67
N LEU A 20 9.59 -11.70 24.48
CA LEU A 20 10.33 -12.83 23.90
C LEU A 20 10.43 -12.69 22.39
N GLU A 21 11.64 -12.72 21.85
CA GLU A 21 11.83 -12.91 20.41
C GLU A 21 11.16 -14.20 19.94
N LEU A 22 10.84 -14.30 18.64
CA LEU A 22 10.09 -15.45 18.10
C LEU A 22 10.80 -16.79 18.33
N ASN A 23 12.13 -16.82 18.36
CA ASN A 23 12.89 -18.05 18.66
C ASN A 23 12.69 -18.49 20.11
N ASP A 24 12.76 -17.55 21.06
CA ASP A 24 12.55 -17.83 22.49
C ASP A 24 11.08 -18.13 22.78
N LEU A 25 10.16 -17.44 22.10
CA LEU A 25 8.74 -17.71 22.18
C LEU A 25 8.42 -19.12 21.67
N ARG A 26 9.05 -19.54 20.57
CA ARG A 26 8.93 -20.90 20.04
C ARG A 26 9.40 -21.93 21.07
N ALA A 27 10.58 -21.74 21.66
CA ALA A 27 11.10 -22.64 22.70
C ALA A 27 10.16 -22.72 23.92
N ALA A 28 9.64 -21.58 24.38
CA ALA A 28 8.68 -21.51 25.48
C ALA A 28 7.35 -22.21 25.14
N ALA A 29 6.89 -22.11 23.90
CA ALA A 29 5.69 -22.78 23.41
C ALA A 29 5.91 -24.30 23.23
N GLU A 30 7.10 -24.74 22.81
CA GLU A 30 7.46 -26.17 22.71
C GLU A 30 7.47 -26.82 24.10
N ASP A 31 8.12 -26.20 25.08
CA ASP A 31 8.10 -26.67 26.48
C ASP A 31 6.67 -26.75 27.03
N PHE A 32 5.89 -25.68 26.85
CA PHE A 32 4.50 -25.65 27.31
C PHE A 32 3.67 -26.77 26.69
N LYS A 33 3.79 -26.98 25.37
CA LYS A 33 3.07 -28.02 24.64
C LYS A 33 3.52 -29.43 25.03
N GLY A 34 4.80 -29.62 25.34
CA GLY A 34 5.33 -30.88 25.87
C GLY A 34 4.71 -31.23 27.23
N ARG A 35 4.54 -30.23 28.11
CA ARG A 35 3.87 -30.39 29.41
C ARG A 35 2.34 -30.46 29.29
N ASN A 36 1.76 -29.88 28.24
CA ASN A 36 0.31 -29.78 28.01
C ASN A 36 -0.04 -30.20 26.56
N PRO A 37 -0.10 -31.51 26.28
CA PRO A 37 -0.31 -32.02 24.91
C PRO A 37 -1.63 -31.57 24.27
N ASN A 38 -2.65 -31.27 25.09
CA ASN A 38 -3.97 -30.83 24.64
C ASN A 38 -4.08 -29.30 24.45
N SER A 39 -2.97 -28.57 24.55
CA SER A 39 -2.98 -27.12 24.32
C SER A 39 -3.40 -26.76 22.88
N GLU A 40 -4.09 -25.63 22.72
CA GLU A 40 -4.55 -25.14 21.43
C GLU A 40 -3.45 -24.43 20.59
N ILE A 41 -2.20 -24.43 21.08
CA ILE A 41 -1.06 -23.86 20.38
C ILE A 41 -0.87 -24.54 19.03
N ARG A 42 -1.00 -23.74 17.97
CA ARG A 42 -0.99 -24.21 16.59
C ARG A 42 0.41 -24.56 16.12
N ASN A 43 0.53 -25.62 15.33
CA ASN A 43 1.83 -26.15 14.91
C ASN A 43 2.63 -25.20 14.01
N TYR A 44 2.00 -24.19 13.40
CA TYR A 44 2.71 -23.29 12.51
C TYR A 44 3.80 -22.47 13.21
N ILE A 45 3.69 -22.18 14.51
CA ILE A 45 4.74 -21.44 15.24
C ILE A 45 6.06 -22.24 15.32
N PHE A 46 5.98 -23.57 15.20
CA PHE A 46 7.12 -24.49 15.21
C PHE A 46 7.71 -24.75 13.82
N LYS A 47 7.19 -24.12 12.76
CA LYS A 47 7.75 -24.27 11.42
C LYS A 47 9.18 -23.74 11.37
N LYS A 48 10.12 -24.62 11.01
CA LYS A 48 11.55 -24.28 10.88
C LYS A 48 11.90 -23.71 9.50
N ILE A 49 11.12 -24.08 8.49
CA ILE A 49 11.34 -23.67 7.10
C ILE A 49 10.16 -22.77 6.72
N LEU A 50 10.46 -21.50 6.48
CA LEU A 50 9.53 -20.51 5.94
C LEU A 50 10.23 -19.85 4.74
N PRO A 51 9.45 -19.38 3.74
CA PRO A 51 10.02 -18.52 2.71
C PRO A 51 10.72 -17.33 3.37
N PRO A 52 11.93 -16.94 2.95
CA PRO A 52 12.62 -15.76 3.46
C PRO A 52 11.70 -14.53 3.49
N TYR A 53 11.78 -13.74 4.56
CA TYR A 53 10.91 -12.59 4.78
C TYR A 53 11.63 -11.53 5.64
N PRO A 54 11.26 -10.24 5.53
CA PRO A 54 11.99 -9.17 6.20
C PRO A 54 11.68 -9.10 7.70
N ARG A 55 12.64 -8.59 8.47
CA ARG A 55 12.52 -8.30 9.91
C ARG A 55 12.91 -6.85 10.19
N PRO A 56 12.07 -5.88 9.81
CA PRO A 56 12.43 -4.48 9.86
C PRO A 56 12.41 -3.92 11.28
N GLU A 57 13.24 -2.90 11.52
CA GLU A 57 13.07 -1.99 12.65
C GLU A 57 12.12 -0.84 12.27
N LEU A 58 10.95 -0.80 12.90
CA LEU A 58 9.92 0.22 12.70
C LEU A 58 10.00 1.27 13.79
N GLN A 59 10.07 2.55 13.41
CA GLN A 59 10.13 3.67 14.36
C GLN A 59 8.79 4.42 14.38
N VAL A 60 7.88 3.96 15.21
CA VAL A 60 6.46 4.37 15.21
C VAL A 60 6.21 5.51 16.18
N SER A 61 5.63 6.59 15.66
CA SER A 61 5.33 7.82 16.42
C SER A 61 3.85 8.00 16.75
N HIS A 62 2.98 7.10 16.33
CA HIS A 62 1.53 7.19 16.52
C HIS A 62 0.96 5.95 17.21
N LEU A 63 -0.10 6.15 17.97
CA LEU A 63 -0.93 5.12 18.58
C LEU A 63 -2.32 5.13 17.94
N LYS A 64 -2.94 3.96 17.83
CA LYS A 64 -4.33 3.79 17.44
C LYS A 64 -5.15 3.13 18.53
N HIS A 65 -6.40 3.55 18.65
CA HIS A 65 -7.42 2.92 19.48
C HIS A 65 -8.65 2.64 18.63
N ASP A 66 -8.95 1.35 18.45
CA ASP A 66 -10.10 0.89 17.67
C ASP A 66 -11.25 0.53 18.61
N THR A 67 -12.44 1.03 18.31
CA THR A 67 -13.64 0.82 19.13
C THR A 67 -14.89 0.64 18.28
N ASP A 68 -15.89 -0.01 18.87
CA ASP A 68 -17.24 -0.11 18.32
C ASP A 68 -18.06 1.16 18.61
N ARG A 69 -19.33 1.16 18.17
CA ARG A 69 -20.26 2.27 18.42
C ARG A 69 -20.46 2.54 19.91
N GLY A 70 -20.52 1.51 20.74
CA GLY A 70 -20.70 1.64 22.18
C GLY A 70 -19.55 2.43 22.82
N GLY A 71 -18.31 2.05 22.50
CA GLY A 71 -17.14 2.77 22.98
C GLY A 71 -16.99 4.16 22.37
N LEU A 72 -17.36 4.39 21.10
CA LEU A 72 -17.42 5.74 20.53
C LEU A 72 -18.35 6.67 21.35
N LEU A 73 -19.57 6.20 21.63
CA LEU A 73 -20.54 6.96 22.43
C LEU A 73 -20.02 7.19 23.85
N GLY A 74 -19.35 6.20 24.43
CA GLY A 74 -18.68 6.31 25.73
C GLY A 74 -17.60 7.38 25.73
N ILE A 75 -16.73 7.38 24.73
CA ILE A 75 -15.63 8.35 24.57
C ILE A 75 -16.19 9.76 24.44
N LYS A 76 -17.21 9.96 23.59
CA LYS A 76 -17.86 11.27 23.45
C LYS A 76 -18.51 11.73 24.75
N ARG A 77 -19.23 10.85 25.45
CA ARG A 77 -19.91 11.17 26.71
C ARG A 77 -18.91 11.55 27.80
N ASP A 78 -17.81 10.82 27.89
CA ASP A 78 -16.84 10.97 28.98
C ASP A 78 -15.74 12.01 28.66
N GLY A 79 -15.68 12.49 27.42
CA GLY A 79 -14.66 13.43 26.93
C GLY A 79 -13.27 12.79 26.82
N GLY A 80 -13.20 11.47 26.60
CA GLY A 80 -11.93 10.75 26.60
C GLY A 80 -12.05 9.24 26.79
N PHE A 81 -10.90 8.60 27.00
CA PHE A 81 -10.79 7.14 27.02
C PHE A 81 -10.82 6.60 28.44
N ARG A 82 -11.80 5.73 28.74
CA ARG A 82 -11.96 5.10 30.05
C ARG A 82 -11.26 3.75 30.09
N GLY A 83 -10.37 3.58 31.06
CA GLY A 83 -9.71 2.29 31.28
C GLY A 83 -10.71 1.20 31.72
N ALA A 84 -10.72 0.08 30.99
CA ALA A 84 -11.42 -1.14 31.40
C ALA A 84 -10.45 -1.99 32.23
N ASP A 85 -10.91 -2.58 33.33
CA ASP A 85 -10.07 -3.39 34.23
C ASP A 85 -8.76 -2.67 34.65
N ARG A 86 -8.85 -1.36 34.87
CA ARG A 86 -7.73 -0.48 35.24
C ARG A 86 -6.65 -0.31 34.17
N GLN A 87 -6.99 -0.58 32.90
CA GLN A 87 -6.09 -0.44 31.76
C GLN A 87 -6.79 0.17 30.54
N GLN A 88 -6.12 1.13 29.89
CA GLN A 88 -6.53 1.64 28.59
C GLN A 88 -5.55 1.16 27.52
N TRP A 89 -6.07 0.43 26.54
CA TRP A 89 -5.28 -0.27 25.54
C TRP A 89 -5.16 0.52 24.24
N TRP A 90 -3.93 0.57 23.73
CA TRP A 90 -3.57 1.18 22.45
C TRP A 90 -2.69 0.23 21.66
N SER A 91 -2.72 0.34 20.34
CA SER A 91 -1.79 -0.36 19.45
C SER A 91 -0.90 0.66 18.74
N LEU A 92 0.29 0.24 18.33
CA LEU A 92 1.11 1.09 17.45
C LEU A 92 0.38 1.31 16.12
N ALA A 93 0.36 2.56 15.66
CA ALA A 93 -0.22 2.97 14.39
C ALA A 93 0.89 3.22 13.36
N VAL A 94 1.32 2.15 12.68
CA VAL A 94 2.38 2.22 11.67
C VAL A 94 1.90 3.05 10.49
N LYS A 95 2.65 4.11 10.17
CA LYS A 95 2.37 4.99 9.03
C LYS A 95 3.20 4.62 7.79
N PRO A 96 2.80 5.06 6.59
CA PRO A 96 3.55 4.80 5.36
C PRO A 96 5.01 5.27 5.42
N GLU A 97 5.28 6.36 6.13
CA GLU A 97 6.61 6.91 6.34
C GLU A 97 7.48 6.00 7.21
N ASP A 98 6.88 5.33 8.21
CA ASP A 98 7.58 4.39 9.09
C ASP A 98 8.06 3.17 8.30
N ILE A 99 7.23 2.67 7.38
CA ILE A 99 7.58 1.56 6.47
C ILE A 99 8.67 1.99 5.49
N SER A 100 8.53 3.16 4.86
CA SER A 100 9.49 3.65 3.87
C SER A 100 10.87 3.89 4.50
N ALA A 101 10.90 4.44 5.72
CA ALA A 101 12.12 4.65 6.48
C ALA A 101 12.74 3.32 6.93
N ALA A 102 11.93 2.35 7.36
CA ALA A 102 12.42 1.03 7.74
C ALA A 102 12.99 0.25 6.56
N GLU A 103 12.37 0.34 5.39
CA GLU A 103 12.89 -0.24 4.15
C GLU A 103 14.25 0.36 3.77
N THR A 104 14.39 1.68 3.91
CA THR A 104 15.65 2.37 3.64
C THR A 104 16.76 1.88 4.57
N ARG A 105 16.50 1.82 5.88
CA ARG A 105 17.45 1.29 6.87
C ARG A 105 17.83 -0.16 6.58
N LEU A 106 16.84 -1.00 6.27
CA LEU A 106 17.07 -2.42 5.97
C LEU A 106 17.98 -2.58 4.73
N LEU A 107 17.79 -1.77 3.69
CA LEU A 107 18.64 -1.78 2.50
C LEU A 107 20.06 -1.27 2.77
N GLU A 108 20.20 -0.23 3.59
CA GLU A 108 21.51 0.31 3.99
C GLU A 108 22.31 -0.68 4.83
N GLU A 109 21.64 -1.42 5.71
CA GLU A 109 22.26 -2.51 6.49
C GLU A 109 22.63 -3.71 5.60
N THR A 110 21.75 -4.11 4.68
CA THR A 110 21.97 -5.27 3.81
C THR A 110 23.06 -4.98 2.76
N TYR A 111 23.06 -3.77 2.18
CA TYR A 111 23.95 -3.36 1.09
C TYR A 111 24.56 -1.97 1.36
N PRO A 112 25.56 -1.88 2.27
CA PRO A 112 26.14 -0.60 2.69
C PRO A 112 26.85 0.14 1.54
N ASP A 113 27.42 -0.60 0.59
CA ASP A 113 28.22 -0.06 -0.51
C ASP A 113 27.41 0.15 -1.81
N ARG A 114 26.09 0.33 -1.72
CA ARG A 114 25.23 0.54 -2.90
C ARG A 114 25.54 1.85 -3.61
N THR A 115 25.51 1.85 -4.94
CA THR A 115 25.61 3.09 -5.72
C THR A 115 24.28 3.86 -5.70
N GLU A 116 24.32 5.14 -6.05
CA GLU A 116 23.10 5.96 -6.15
C GLU A 116 22.13 5.41 -7.19
N GLU A 117 22.64 4.93 -8.33
CA GLU A 117 21.83 4.29 -9.38
C GLU A 117 21.14 3.00 -8.90
N GLN A 118 21.85 2.17 -8.13
CA GLN A 118 21.27 0.98 -7.50
C GLN A 118 20.16 1.35 -6.51
N ALA A 119 20.39 2.39 -5.69
CA ALA A 119 19.38 2.88 -4.75
C ALA A 119 18.14 3.46 -5.47
N GLN A 120 18.32 4.14 -6.60
CA GLN A 120 17.23 4.75 -7.36
C GLN A 120 16.38 3.72 -8.14
N THR A 121 16.98 2.60 -8.55
CA THR A 121 16.28 1.53 -9.29
C THR A 121 15.59 0.52 -8.38
N GLN A 122 15.88 0.53 -7.07
CA GLN A 122 15.25 -0.35 -6.09
C GLN A 122 13.74 -0.11 -6.01
N GLN A 123 12.95 -1.16 -6.23
CA GLN A 123 11.50 -1.11 -6.03
C GLN A 123 11.15 -1.29 -4.57
N SER A 124 10.11 -0.60 -4.10
CA SER A 124 9.63 -0.80 -2.74
C SER A 124 9.03 -2.20 -2.58
N PHE A 125 9.39 -2.86 -1.48
CA PHE A 125 9.06 -4.26 -1.23
C PHE A 125 8.45 -4.50 0.16
N LEU A 126 8.84 -3.75 1.19
CA LEU A 126 8.51 -3.99 2.58
C LEU A 126 6.99 -3.93 2.83
N GLY A 127 6.31 -2.98 2.18
CA GLY A 127 4.85 -2.86 2.22
C GLY A 127 4.10 -4.10 1.72
N ARG A 128 4.71 -4.93 0.87
CA ARG A 128 4.11 -6.19 0.39
C ARG A 128 4.10 -7.28 1.46
N PHE A 129 4.90 -7.15 2.52
CA PHE A 129 4.91 -8.04 3.66
C PHE A 129 4.03 -7.54 4.82
N ALA A 130 3.65 -6.26 4.82
CA ALA A 130 2.83 -5.60 5.84
C ALA A 130 1.32 -5.97 5.69
N THR A 131 0.98 -7.23 5.90
CA THR A 131 -0.38 -7.78 5.65
C THR A 131 -1.09 -8.30 6.90
N SER A 132 -0.44 -8.29 8.07
CA SER A 132 -1.12 -8.62 9.33
C SER A 132 -2.03 -7.49 9.81
N PRO A 133 -3.00 -7.77 10.70
CA PRO A 133 -3.89 -6.76 11.27
C PRO A 133 -3.20 -5.55 11.91
N ALA A 134 -1.93 -5.67 12.32
CA ALA A 134 -1.14 -4.54 12.83
C ALA A 134 -1.01 -3.40 11.79
N PHE A 135 -0.94 -3.75 10.50
CA PHE A 135 -0.64 -2.83 9.39
C PHE A 135 -1.86 -2.43 8.54
N LEU A 136 -3.01 -3.07 8.75
CA LEU A 136 -4.20 -2.85 7.91
C LEU A 136 -5.04 -1.65 8.36
N GLU A 137 -5.70 -1.04 7.37
CA GLU A 137 -6.71 0.01 7.55
C GLU A 137 -8.02 -0.52 8.16
N THR A 138 -8.26 -1.82 8.04
CA THR A 138 -9.41 -2.48 8.67
C THR A 138 -9.19 -2.63 10.18
N SER A 139 -10.29 -2.86 10.90
CA SER A 139 -10.28 -3.03 12.35
C SER A 139 -10.92 -4.36 12.74
N ARG A 140 -10.39 -4.97 13.80
CA ARG A 140 -10.95 -6.19 14.43
C ARG A 140 -11.80 -5.90 15.67
N LEU A 141 -11.81 -4.64 16.12
CA LEU A 141 -12.42 -4.20 17.38
C LEU A 141 -13.67 -3.32 17.17
N GLY A 142 -13.80 -2.67 16.01
CA GLY A 142 -14.97 -1.89 15.64
C GLY A 142 -14.69 -0.84 14.57
N SER A 143 -15.76 -0.15 14.13
CA SER A 143 -15.73 0.74 12.97
C SER A 143 -15.06 2.10 13.18
N TYR A 144 -14.57 2.40 14.37
CA TYR A 144 -14.08 3.73 14.73
C TYR A 144 -12.65 3.64 15.25
N ARG A 145 -11.73 4.37 14.61
CA ARG A 145 -10.31 4.41 14.98
C ARG A 145 -9.92 5.82 15.36
N PHE A 146 -9.37 5.97 16.56
CA PHE A 146 -8.71 7.19 17.00
C PHE A 146 -7.21 7.04 16.81
N THR A 147 -6.57 8.00 16.14
CA THR A 147 -5.11 8.00 15.96
C THR A 147 -4.48 9.25 16.57
N PHE A 148 -3.53 9.06 17.47
CA PHE A 148 -2.84 10.13 18.19
C PHE A 148 -1.31 9.97 18.12
N PRO A 149 -0.54 11.06 18.10
CA PRO A 149 0.89 11.00 18.39
C PRO A 149 1.17 10.38 19.76
N VAL A 150 2.21 9.56 19.86
CA VAL A 150 2.63 8.92 21.12
C VAL A 150 2.90 9.97 22.19
N GLU A 151 3.61 11.03 21.83
CA GLU A 151 3.93 12.14 22.75
C GLU A 151 2.67 12.82 23.28
N GLU A 152 1.65 13.04 22.44
CA GLU A 152 0.38 13.65 22.86
C GLU A 152 -0.34 12.78 23.90
N VAL A 153 -0.37 11.46 23.70
CA VAL A 153 -0.98 10.52 24.66
C VAL A 153 -0.20 10.47 25.97
N LEU A 154 1.13 10.37 25.91
CA LEU A 154 1.98 10.28 27.10
C LEU A 154 2.03 11.60 27.88
N GLU A 155 1.96 12.74 27.20
CA GLU A 155 1.86 14.07 27.83
C GLU A 155 0.50 14.22 28.52
N ALA A 156 -0.60 13.87 27.83
CA ALA A 156 -1.93 13.89 28.45
C ALA A 156 -2.00 12.98 29.69
N TYR A 157 -1.38 11.79 29.62
CA TYR A 157 -1.28 10.86 30.75
C TYR A 157 -0.41 11.42 31.88
N SER A 158 0.73 12.05 31.55
CA SER A 158 1.62 12.73 32.49
C SER A 158 0.88 13.79 33.31
N GLN A 159 0.20 14.69 32.60
CA GLN A 159 -0.52 15.81 33.23
C GLN A 159 -1.70 15.34 34.08
N GLN A 160 -2.45 14.33 33.62
CA GLN A 160 -3.69 13.90 34.28
C GLN A 160 -3.47 12.87 35.41
N PHE A 161 -2.42 12.02 35.32
CA PHE A 161 -2.24 10.88 36.23
C PHE A 161 -0.85 10.80 36.88
N CYS A 162 0.12 11.63 36.44
CA CYS A 162 1.48 11.64 36.98
C CYS A 162 1.87 12.98 37.62
N SER A 163 0.91 13.90 37.81
CA SER A 163 1.19 15.25 38.33
C SER A 163 2.26 15.99 37.51
N GLY A 164 2.28 15.76 36.19
CA GLY A 164 3.26 16.34 35.26
C GLY A 164 4.62 15.63 35.21
N ALA A 165 4.84 14.60 36.03
CA ALA A 165 6.05 13.78 35.94
C ALA A 165 6.00 12.83 34.75
N PRO A 166 7.13 12.55 34.06
CA PRO A 166 7.17 11.58 32.97
C PRO A 166 6.66 10.20 33.43
N PRO A 167 5.77 9.58 32.64
CA PRO A 167 5.28 8.25 32.96
C PRO A 167 6.39 7.19 32.85
N VAL A 168 6.25 6.10 33.59
CA VAL A 168 7.21 4.99 33.59
C VAL A 168 6.73 3.91 32.63
N LEU A 169 7.60 3.52 31.68
CA LEU A 169 7.35 2.46 30.72
C LEU A 169 8.05 1.18 31.15
N ARG A 170 7.33 0.06 31.14
CA ARG A 170 7.82 -1.25 31.59
C ARG A 170 7.46 -2.38 30.65
N VAL A 171 8.32 -3.40 30.63
CA VAL A 171 8.06 -4.67 29.95
C VAL A 171 7.05 -5.47 30.76
N PHE A 172 5.83 -5.63 30.24
CA PHE A 172 4.76 -6.31 30.98
C PHE A 172 4.71 -7.80 30.69
N GLU A 173 4.42 -8.19 29.45
CA GLU A 173 4.33 -9.59 29.04
C GLU A 173 4.40 -9.76 27.52
N THR A 174 4.70 -10.99 27.09
CA THR A 174 4.45 -11.49 25.73
C THR A 174 3.23 -12.40 25.77
N VAL A 175 2.25 -12.17 24.91
CA VAL A 175 1.04 -12.99 24.81
C VAL A 175 0.96 -13.62 23.43
N LEU A 176 0.87 -14.94 23.39
CA LEU A 176 0.61 -15.74 22.20
C LEU A 176 -0.88 -16.15 22.20
N TYR A 177 -1.61 -15.64 21.23
CA TYR A 177 -2.93 -16.14 20.86
C TYR A 177 -2.79 -17.25 19.80
N LYS A 178 -3.89 -17.57 19.11
CA LYS A 178 -3.89 -18.55 18.01
C LYS A 178 -2.77 -18.26 17.00
N GLN A 179 -2.80 -17.06 16.39
CA GLN A 179 -1.85 -16.63 15.34
C GLN A 179 -1.11 -15.32 15.67
N GLU A 180 -1.53 -14.63 16.73
CA GLU A 180 -1.10 -13.29 17.08
C GLU A 180 -0.12 -13.35 18.25
N VAL A 181 1.01 -12.66 18.12
CA VAL A 181 1.97 -12.42 19.18
C VAL A 181 1.90 -10.95 19.57
N MET A 182 1.53 -10.68 20.82
CA MET A 182 1.38 -9.34 21.35
C MET A 182 2.45 -9.07 22.41
N TYR A 183 3.27 -8.04 22.19
CA TYR A 183 4.22 -7.55 23.19
C TYR A 183 3.60 -6.37 23.93
N VAL A 184 3.41 -6.50 25.23
CA VAL A 184 2.71 -5.49 26.02
C VAL A 184 3.70 -4.58 26.74
N VAL A 185 3.63 -3.29 26.45
CA VAL A 185 4.30 -2.22 27.21
C VAL A 185 3.30 -1.67 28.22
N LEU A 186 3.64 -1.72 29.51
CA LEU A 186 2.86 -1.09 30.56
C LEU A 186 3.36 0.34 30.77
N VAL A 187 2.45 1.30 30.76
CA VAL A 187 2.70 2.69 31.14
C VAL A 187 1.99 2.96 32.46
N HIS A 188 2.70 3.49 33.45
CA HIS A 188 2.09 3.80 34.74
C HIS A 188 2.69 5.06 35.38
N SER A 189 1.93 5.65 36.30
CA SER A 189 2.39 6.77 37.12
C SER A 189 3.61 6.37 37.97
N PRO A 190 4.66 7.22 38.07
CA PRO A 190 5.83 6.95 38.91
C PRO A 190 5.47 6.83 40.41
N ALA A 191 4.35 7.42 40.84
CA ALA A 191 3.85 7.28 42.22
C ALA A 191 3.31 5.86 42.52
N ASN A 192 2.98 5.08 41.50
CA ASN A 192 2.46 3.73 41.66
C ASN A 192 3.58 2.69 41.78
N GLN A 193 3.76 2.17 43.00
CA GLN A 193 4.81 1.21 43.32
C GLN A 193 4.48 -0.25 42.95
N LYS A 194 3.23 -0.56 42.55
CA LYS A 194 2.79 -1.95 42.27
C LYS A 194 3.57 -2.64 41.16
N PHE A 195 4.21 -1.86 40.28
CA PHE A 195 4.85 -2.36 39.07
C PHE A 195 6.39 -2.32 39.15
N GLN A 196 6.97 -2.04 40.32
CA GLN A 196 8.42 -1.92 40.48
C GLN A 196 9.19 -3.18 40.10
N GLU A 197 8.59 -4.36 40.26
CA GLU A 197 9.20 -5.64 39.88
C GLU A 197 9.24 -5.91 38.37
N LEU A 198 8.45 -5.18 37.57
CA LEU A 198 8.48 -5.31 36.12
C LEU A 198 9.74 -4.58 35.58
N PRO A 199 10.48 -5.15 34.62
CA PRO A 199 11.64 -4.46 34.05
C PRO A 199 11.25 -3.13 33.42
N LEU A 200 12.13 -2.12 33.55
CA LEU A 200 11.99 -0.89 32.75
C LEU A 200 12.14 -1.23 31.26
N LEU A 201 11.46 -0.46 30.42
CA LEU A 201 11.71 -0.49 28.99
C LEU A 201 13.05 0.23 28.73
N SER A 202 14.13 -0.52 28.54
CA SER A 202 15.51 0.00 28.42
C SER A 202 16.15 -0.28 27.06
N ASP A 203 17.24 0.44 26.76
CA ASP A 203 17.97 0.45 25.48
C ASP A 203 18.83 -0.81 25.16
N ASP A 204 18.58 -1.95 25.81
CA ASP A 204 19.26 -3.22 25.51
C ASP A 204 18.24 -4.16 24.86
N PRO A 205 18.34 -4.43 23.54
CA PRO A 205 17.17 -4.68 22.73
C PRO A 205 16.47 -5.99 23.11
N THR A 206 15.22 -5.81 23.50
CA THR A 206 14.16 -6.79 23.29
C THR A 206 13.22 -6.21 22.23
N VAL A 207 12.16 -6.92 21.86
CA VAL A 207 11.32 -6.66 20.67
C VAL A 207 10.80 -5.20 20.53
N CYS A 208 10.72 -4.42 21.61
CA CYS A 208 10.29 -3.04 21.59
C CYS A 208 11.08 -2.17 22.57
N VAL A 209 11.48 -0.97 22.15
CA VAL A 209 12.04 0.08 23.02
C VAL A 209 11.34 1.42 22.79
N TYR A 210 11.44 2.34 23.74
CA TYR A 210 10.90 3.70 23.60
C TYR A 210 12.02 4.72 23.71
N LYS A 211 12.20 5.51 22.65
CA LYS A 211 13.29 6.47 22.53
C LYS A 211 12.88 7.65 21.67
N ASP A 212 13.27 8.85 22.07
CA ASP A 212 13.07 10.10 21.32
C ASP A 212 11.61 10.30 20.82
N GLY A 213 10.65 10.08 21.71
CA GLY A 213 9.22 10.26 21.42
C GLY A 213 8.58 9.11 20.63
N ARG A 214 9.32 8.04 20.31
CA ARG A 214 8.89 6.97 19.41
C ARG A 214 9.08 5.59 20.01
N PHE A 215 8.22 4.66 19.60
CA PHE A 215 8.45 3.24 19.82
C PHE A 215 9.28 2.67 18.67
N ILE A 216 10.41 2.05 19.00
CA ILE A 216 11.23 1.31 18.06
C ILE A 216 10.86 -0.16 18.22
N TRP A 217 10.18 -0.71 17.21
CA TRP A 217 9.69 -2.08 17.18
C TRP A 217 10.51 -2.91 16.19
N SER A 218 11.25 -3.88 16.71
CA SER A 218 11.97 -4.90 15.93
C SER A 218 11.01 -5.98 15.46
N CYS A 219 10.24 -5.69 14.41
CA CYS A 219 9.18 -6.58 13.92
C CYS A 219 9.77 -7.88 13.37
N GLN A 220 9.27 -9.01 13.88
CA GLN A 220 9.80 -10.34 13.52
C GLN A 220 8.83 -11.16 12.67
N ALA A 221 7.58 -10.73 12.51
CA ALA A 221 6.58 -11.37 11.65
C ALA A 221 5.49 -10.38 11.18
N MET A 222 5.78 -9.67 10.09
CA MET A 222 4.85 -8.68 9.52
C MET A 222 3.53 -9.27 8.97
N CYS A 223 3.51 -10.57 8.65
CA CYS A 223 2.37 -11.27 8.06
C CYS A 223 2.13 -12.61 8.74
N GLY A 224 0.84 -12.95 8.93
CA GLY A 224 0.46 -14.28 9.44
C GLY A 224 0.42 -15.35 8.35
N THR A 225 0.46 -14.93 7.08
CA THR A 225 0.40 -15.81 5.93
C THR A 225 1.47 -15.39 4.92
N HIS A 226 2.50 -16.23 4.77
CA HIS A 226 3.61 -15.99 3.84
C HIS A 226 3.16 -16.29 2.41
N ARG A 227 2.67 -15.25 1.74
CA ARG A 227 2.38 -15.20 0.30
C ARG A 227 3.53 -14.60 -0.50
N CYS A 228 4.48 -13.97 0.19
CA CYS A 228 5.61 -13.27 -0.40
C CYS A 228 6.91 -13.89 0.14
N GLU A 229 7.91 -13.98 -0.71
CA GLU A 229 9.28 -14.36 -0.40
C GLU A 229 10.22 -13.22 -0.75
N LEU A 230 11.11 -12.89 0.18
CA LEU A 230 12.17 -11.92 0.01
C LEU A 230 13.32 -12.56 -0.78
N VAL A 231 13.58 -12.06 -1.98
CA VAL A 231 14.66 -12.57 -2.84
C VAL A 231 15.75 -11.51 -2.90
N GLN A 232 16.92 -11.82 -2.34
CA GLN A 232 18.09 -10.97 -2.44
C GLN A 232 18.88 -11.32 -3.71
N THR A 233 19.32 -10.30 -4.45
CA THR A 233 20.19 -10.44 -5.62
C THR A 233 21.52 -9.74 -5.33
N PRO A 234 22.48 -10.41 -4.64
CA PRO A 234 23.71 -9.77 -4.17
C PRO A 234 24.53 -9.14 -5.31
N GLY A 235 24.56 -9.76 -6.48
CA GLY A 235 25.30 -9.20 -7.64
C GLY A 235 24.74 -7.88 -8.18
N ARG A 236 23.52 -7.49 -7.79
CA ARG A 236 22.87 -6.22 -8.17
C ARG A 236 22.61 -5.31 -6.98
N ASN A 237 22.92 -5.74 -5.74
CA ASN A 237 22.52 -5.07 -4.51
C ASN A 237 21.02 -4.74 -4.47
N GLN A 238 20.20 -5.67 -4.96
CA GLN A 238 18.75 -5.49 -5.08
C GLN A 238 18.00 -6.49 -4.21
N VAL A 239 16.81 -6.06 -3.78
CA VAL A 239 15.81 -6.91 -3.13
C VAL A 239 14.57 -6.98 -4.01
N GLU A 240 14.12 -8.19 -4.28
CA GLU A 240 12.90 -8.47 -5.04
C GLU A 240 11.91 -9.25 -4.17
N VAL A 241 10.67 -9.31 -4.63
CA VAL A 241 9.61 -10.09 -3.98
C VAL A 241 9.05 -11.10 -4.96
N ARG A 242 9.12 -12.37 -4.57
CA ARG A 242 8.46 -13.46 -5.28
C ARG A 242 7.13 -13.78 -4.60
N GLU A 243 6.07 -13.93 -5.38
CA GLU A 243 4.75 -14.33 -4.86
C GLU A 243 4.54 -15.83 -4.93
N HIS A 244 3.89 -16.37 -3.90
CA HIS A 244 3.51 -17.76 -3.74
C HIS A 244 1.99 -17.89 -3.83
N PHE A 245 1.52 -18.96 -4.48
CA PHE A 245 0.10 -19.23 -4.69
C PHE A 245 -0.26 -20.67 -4.30
N GLY A 246 -1.55 -20.91 -4.04
CA GLY A 246 -2.05 -22.26 -3.76
C GLY A 246 -1.35 -22.94 -2.58
N SER A 247 -0.81 -24.13 -2.82
CA SER A 247 -0.15 -24.97 -1.80
C SER A 247 1.16 -24.41 -1.26
N ASP A 248 1.76 -23.44 -1.94
CA ASP A 248 3.05 -22.87 -1.55
C ASP A 248 2.90 -21.81 -0.44
N VAL A 249 1.66 -21.34 -0.22
CA VAL A 249 1.34 -20.38 0.84
C VAL A 249 1.45 -21.02 2.22
N GLN A 250 2.26 -20.41 3.09
CA GLN A 250 2.50 -20.93 4.45
C GLN A 250 1.85 -20.05 5.52
N PHE A 251 1.01 -20.65 6.36
CA PHE A 251 0.56 -20.00 7.61
C PHE A 251 1.69 -19.97 8.64
N TYR A 252 1.78 -18.85 9.35
CA TYR A 252 2.69 -18.58 10.45
C TYR A 252 2.03 -17.63 11.48
N VAL A 253 2.78 -17.20 12.49
CA VAL A 253 2.33 -16.14 13.42
C VAL A 253 2.59 -14.76 12.83
N TRP A 254 1.93 -13.73 13.37
CA TRP A 254 2.28 -12.33 13.18
C TRP A 254 2.41 -11.63 14.52
N ASP A 255 3.22 -10.58 14.57
CA ASP A 255 3.51 -9.86 15.82
C ASP A 255 3.08 -8.39 15.81
N HIS A 256 2.86 -7.84 17.00
CA HIS A 256 2.59 -6.41 17.21
C HIS A 256 2.88 -5.98 18.65
N VAL A 257 2.94 -4.66 18.85
CA VAL A 257 3.14 -4.04 20.17
C VAL A 257 1.84 -3.36 20.62
N ALA A 258 1.43 -3.66 21.84
CA ALA A 258 0.32 -3.02 22.54
C ALA A 258 0.83 -2.19 23.71
N VAL A 259 0.25 -1.00 23.90
CA VAL A 259 0.54 -0.09 25.01
C VAL A 259 -0.65 -0.08 25.95
N ALA A 260 -0.44 -0.53 27.19
CA ALA A 260 -1.44 -0.54 28.24
C ALA A 260 -1.16 0.60 29.23
N LEU A 261 -2.01 1.63 29.21
CA LEU A 261 -1.96 2.71 30.19
C LEU A 261 -2.68 2.27 31.46
N HIS A 262 -1.97 2.18 32.57
CA HIS A 262 -2.59 1.89 33.86
C HIS A 262 -3.42 3.08 34.33
N MET A 263 -4.66 2.85 34.71
CA MET A 263 -5.58 3.87 35.20
C MET A 263 -6.34 3.32 36.40
N ASP A 264 -6.53 4.11 37.45
CA ASP A 264 -7.41 3.72 38.55
C ASP A 264 -8.87 3.62 38.09
N GLU A 265 -9.66 2.92 38.89
CA GLU A 265 -11.05 2.63 38.57
C GLU A 265 -11.87 3.91 38.37
N GLY A 266 -12.58 3.98 37.24
CA GLY A 266 -13.40 5.14 36.90
C GLY A 266 -12.65 6.31 36.26
N GLN A 267 -11.32 6.29 36.20
CA GLN A 267 -10.55 7.34 35.52
C GLN A 267 -10.79 7.36 34.01
N VAL A 268 -10.66 8.54 33.43
CA VAL A 268 -10.82 8.83 32.00
C VAL A 268 -9.67 9.70 31.54
N LEU A 269 -8.92 9.25 30.53
CA LEU A 269 -7.86 10.02 29.89
C LEU A 269 -8.52 11.00 28.91
N LYS A 270 -8.59 12.27 29.30
CA LYS A 270 -9.34 13.30 28.57
C LYS A 270 -8.52 13.92 27.46
N PHE A 271 -9.23 14.32 26.40
CA PHE A 271 -8.73 15.12 25.30
C PHE A 271 -9.74 16.21 24.98
N ASP A 272 -9.29 17.26 24.29
CA ASP A 272 -10.19 18.27 23.74
C ASP A 272 -11.19 17.64 22.75
N ASP A 273 -12.42 18.16 22.72
CA ASP A 273 -13.52 17.56 21.97
C ASP A 273 -13.33 17.66 20.45
N ASP A 274 -12.77 18.77 19.97
CA ASP A 274 -12.43 18.94 18.55
C ASP A 274 -11.25 18.03 18.21
N ARG A 275 -10.30 17.88 19.13
CA ARG A 275 -9.16 16.96 18.94
C ARG A 275 -9.59 15.49 18.86
N LEU A 276 -10.54 15.07 19.70
CA LEU A 276 -11.17 13.73 19.59
C LEU A 276 -11.82 13.54 18.22
N ARG A 277 -12.50 14.56 17.70
CA ARG A 277 -13.13 14.48 16.38
C ARG A 277 -12.11 14.45 15.25
N GLU A 278 -11.05 15.25 15.33
CA GLU A 278 -9.99 15.33 14.33
C GLU A 278 -9.24 14.00 14.18
N SER A 279 -8.99 13.30 15.29
CA SER A 279 -8.25 12.03 15.33
C SER A 279 -9.08 10.81 14.89
N LEU A 280 -10.38 10.99 14.60
CA LEU A 280 -11.31 9.91 14.33
C LEU A 280 -11.46 9.59 12.84
N THR A 281 -11.26 8.32 12.48
CA THR A 281 -11.53 7.75 11.15
C THR A 281 -12.47 6.54 11.22
N PHE A 282 -13.11 6.24 10.09
CA PHE A 282 -13.93 5.05 9.91
C PHE A 282 -13.10 3.87 9.41
N CYS A 283 -13.30 2.69 10.00
CA CYS A 283 -12.67 1.43 9.60
C CYS A 283 -13.71 0.41 9.12
N ASP A 284 -13.39 -0.29 8.03
CA ASP A 284 -14.13 -1.49 7.65
C ASP A 284 -13.81 -2.67 8.58
N GLN A 285 -14.67 -3.67 8.56
CA GLN A 285 -14.47 -4.93 9.27
C GLN A 285 -13.29 -5.71 8.71
N GLY A 286 -12.32 -6.03 9.58
CA GLY A 286 -11.17 -6.86 9.27
C GLY A 286 -11.43 -8.37 9.44
N GLU A 287 -10.55 -9.18 8.85
CA GLU A 287 -10.59 -10.63 9.03
C GLU A 287 -10.35 -11.01 10.51
N GLY A 288 -11.08 -12.02 11.00
CA GLY A 288 -10.95 -12.45 12.40
C GLY A 288 -11.43 -11.41 13.41
N SER A 289 -12.41 -10.59 13.03
CA SER A 289 -13.07 -9.62 13.92
C SER A 289 -13.73 -10.29 15.11
N TYR A 290 -13.59 -9.67 16.28
CA TYR A 290 -14.13 -10.20 17.54
C TYR A 290 -15.55 -9.71 17.83
N HIS A 291 -15.99 -8.65 17.14
CA HIS A 291 -17.28 -8.01 17.36
C HIS A 291 -18.21 -8.25 16.16
N PRO A 292 -19.49 -8.63 16.37
CA PRO A 292 -20.41 -8.89 15.27
C PRO A 292 -20.96 -7.62 14.62
N ASN A 293 -20.93 -6.48 15.33
CA ASN A 293 -21.61 -5.26 14.90
C ASN A 293 -20.60 -4.21 14.47
N PHE A 294 -20.33 -4.17 13.16
CA PHE A 294 -19.65 -3.07 12.49
C PHE A 294 -20.69 -2.18 11.80
N ASP A 295 -20.48 -0.87 11.89
CA ASP A 295 -21.29 0.09 11.19
C ASP A 295 -20.89 0.19 9.72
N ARG A 296 -21.88 0.48 8.88
CA ARG A 296 -21.63 0.91 7.51
C ARG A 296 -21.18 2.36 7.51
N LEU A 297 -20.35 2.75 6.55
CA LEU A 297 -19.83 4.11 6.44
C LEU A 297 -20.95 5.17 6.44
N GLU A 298 -22.08 4.89 5.79
CA GLU A 298 -23.23 5.82 5.76
C GLU A 298 -23.78 6.07 7.18
N VAL A 299 -23.94 5.01 7.96
CA VAL A 299 -24.46 5.07 9.32
C VAL A 299 -23.42 5.69 10.26
N ALA A 300 -22.14 5.38 10.06
CA ALA A 300 -21.06 5.98 10.84
C ALA A 300 -20.98 7.50 10.61
N LYS A 301 -21.20 7.97 9.38
CA LYS A 301 -21.29 9.40 9.05
C LYS A 301 -22.47 10.07 9.73
N GLU A 302 -23.65 9.45 9.70
CA GLU A 302 -24.83 9.97 10.42
C GLU A 302 -24.54 10.10 11.91
N VAL A 303 -24.02 9.04 12.54
CA VAL A 303 -23.69 9.04 13.97
C VAL A 303 -22.66 10.12 14.31
N VAL A 304 -21.53 10.17 13.59
CA VAL A 304 -20.44 11.08 13.92
C VAL A 304 -20.77 12.52 13.55
N CYS A 305 -21.19 12.76 12.30
CA CYS A 305 -21.32 14.09 11.76
C CYS A 305 -22.66 14.76 12.10
N GLU A 306 -23.75 14.01 12.34
CA GLU A 306 -25.05 14.61 12.61
C GLU A 306 -25.40 14.59 14.09
N ARG A 307 -24.90 13.60 14.85
CA ARG A 307 -25.30 13.40 16.25
C ARG A 307 -24.21 13.77 17.24
N LEU A 308 -22.97 13.33 17.04
CA LEU A 308 -21.90 13.51 18.02
C LEU A 308 -21.12 14.83 17.84
N TRP A 309 -20.86 15.24 16.60
CA TRP A 309 -20.17 16.48 16.27
C TRP A 309 -20.86 17.25 15.12
N PRO A 310 -22.12 17.72 15.30
CA PRO A 310 -22.88 18.42 14.26
C PRO A 310 -22.26 19.75 13.82
N SER A 311 -21.44 20.38 14.66
CA SER A 311 -20.77 21.64 14.36
C SER A 311 -19.39 21.48 13.72
N TYR A 312 -18.86 20.26 13.63
CA TYR A 312 -17.51 20.04 13.10
C TYR A 312 -17.53 20.02 11.56
N PRO A 313 -16.76 20.86 10.87
CA PRO A 313 -16.97 21.13 9.45
C PRO A 313 -16.48 20.01 8.52
N ALA A 314 -15.51 19.19 8.96
CA ALA A 314 -14.95 18.14 8.13
C ALA A 314 -15.82 16.87 8.15
N PRO A 315 -15.91 16.11 7.04
CA PRO A 315 -16.59 14.83 7.02
C PRO A 315 -15.82 13.76 7.82
N LEU A 316 -16.48 12.66 8.17
CA LEU A 316 -15.79 11.47 8.67
C LEU A 316 -15.07 10.79 7.50
N GLU A 317 -13.74 10.78 7.56
CA GLU A 317 -12.91 10.10 6.58
C GLU A 317 -12.82 8.60 6.88
N LYS A 318 -12.61 7.82 5.82
CA LYS A 318 -12.29 6.41 5.92
C LYS A 318 -10.78 6.24 6.08
N GLU A 319 -10.37 5.33 6.95
CA GLU A 319 -8.97 4.97 7.12
C GLU A 319 -8.37 4.52 5.79
N ARG A 320 -7.22 5.11 5.43
CA ARG A 320 -6.56 4.83 4.16
C ARG A 320 -5.69 3.60 4.27
N SER A 321 -5.68 2.79 3.22
CA SER A 321 -4.79 1.63 3.16
C SER A 321 -3.32 2.06 3.16
N LEU A 322 -2.52 1.32 3.91
CA LEU A 322 -1.07 1.47 3.95
C LEU A 322 -0.47 1.24 2.54
N GLN A 323 -0.94 0.22 1.83
CA GLN A 323 -0.49 -0.09 0.47
C GLN A 323 -0.84 1.03 -0.52
N GLU A 324 -2.06 1.56 -0.45
CA GLU A 324 -2.49 2.69 -1.29
C GLU A 324 -1.66 3.94 -1.02
N SER A 325 -1.35 4.19 0.26
CA SER A 325 -0.61 5.36 0.69
C SER A 325 0.88 5.26 0.35
N LEU A 326 1.48 4.07 0.44
CA LEU A 326 2.84 3.80 -0.05
C LEU A 326 2.94 3.95 -1.57
N ALA A 327 1.94 3.48 -2.32
CA ALA A 327 1.86 3.71 -3.76
C ALA A 327 1.77 5.21 -4.07
N ALA A 328 0.96 5.98 -3.33
CA ALA A 328 0.86 7.43 -3.47
C ALA A 328 2.17 8.16 -3.15
N LEU A 329 2.88 7.77 -2.08
CA LEU A 329 4.19 8.34 -1.72
C LEU A 329 5.24 8.07 -2.80
N SER A 330 5.27 6.86 -3.34
CA SER A 330 6.15 6.51 -4.46
C SER A 330 5.83 7.32 -5.72
N LEU A 331 4.59 7.76 -5.91
CA LEU A 331 4.20 8.64 -7.02
C LEU A 331 4.64 10.09 -6.75
N CYS A 332 4.40 10.62 -5.55
CA CYS A 332 4.77 11.99 -5.18
C CYS A 332 6.29 12.22 -5.23
N SER A 333 7.10 11.23 -4.84
CA SER A 333 8.57 11.32 -4.93
C SER A 333 9.08 11.37 -6.38
N LYS A 334 8.39 10.69 -7.32
CA LYS A 334 8.68 10.75 -8.76
C LYS A 334 8.28 12.11 -9.36
N VAL A 335 7.16 12.70 -8.91
CA VAL A 335 6.70 14.03 -9.35
C VAL A 335 7.61 15.15 -8.82
N SER A 336 8.04 15.08 -7.56
CA SER A 336 8.91 16.11 -6.94
C SER A 336 10.33 16.17 -7.54
N LYS A 337 10.76 15.14 -8.27
CA LYS A 337 12.06 15.09 -8.96
C LYS A 337 11.98 15.55 -10.42
N GLN A 338 10.82 15.96 -10.93
CA GLN A 338 10.71 16.65 -12.21
C GLN A 338 11.23 18.10 -12.06
N PRO A 339 12.08 18.60 -12.97
CA PRO A 339 12.56 19.97 -12.90
C PRO A 339 11.39 20.97 -12.98
N LYS A 340 11.47 22.03 -12.15
CA LYS A 340 10.51 23.14 -12.14
C LYS A 340 10.35 23.72 -13.56
N LEU A 341 9.10 24.00 -13.94
CA LEU A 341 8.71 24.56 -15.24
C LEU A 341 9.62 25.71 -15.68
N CYS A 342 10.35 25.50 -16.77
CA CYS A 342 10.69 26.57 -17.70
C CYS A 342 9.66 26.54 -18.83
N HIS A 343 8.91 27.63 -18.97
CA HIS A 343 8.07 27.87 -20.14
C HIS A 343 8.97 28.09 -21.37
N THR A 344 9.24 27.03 -22.10
CA THR A 344 9.66 27.14 -23.50
C THR A 344 8.79 26.19 -24.31
N SER A 345 7.81 26.76 -25.00
CA SER A 345 7.02 26.08 -26.03
C SER A 345 7.95 25.54 -27.12
N PRO A 346 7.96 24.22 -27.41
CA PRO A 346 8.67 23.69 -28.56
C PRO A 346 7.91 24.02 -29.86
N SER A 347 8.69 24.30 -30.89
CA SER A 347 8.28 24.88 -32.15
C SER A 347 8.16 23.84 -33.27
N PHE A 348 7.24 22.86 -33.19
CA PHE A 348 6.79 22.07 -34.35
C PHE A 348 5.37 21.51 -34.09
N PRO A 349 4.41 21.64 -35.03
CA PRO A 349 3.11 20.98 -34.90
C PRO A 349 3.24 19.51 -35.29
N LEU A 350 3.21 18.60 -34.29
CA LEU A 350 3.02 17.17 -34.54
C LEU A 350 1.62 16.94 -35.10
N SER A 351 1.47 15.99 -36.03
CA SER A 351 0.17 15.58 -36.60
C SER A 351 -0.22 14.18 -36.10
N PRO A 352 -0.64 14.04 -34.83
CA PRO A 352 -0.92 12.75 -34.23
C PRO A 352 -2.18 12.10 -34.80
N LEU A 353 -2.09 10.82 -35.14
CA LEU A 353 -3.23 9.97 -35.48
C LEU A 353 -3.59 9.06 -34.30
N LEU A 354 -4.75 9.29 -33.69
CA LEU A 354 -5.25 8.47 -32.57
C LEU A 354 -6.19 7.38 -33.08
N ILE A 355 -5.81 6.13 -32.87
CA ILE A 355 -6.57 4.94 -33.27
C ILE A 355 -6.95 4.16 -32.01
N GLY A 356 -8.19 3.69 -31.93
CA GLY A 356 -8.57 2.87 -30.78
C GLY A 356 -10.02 2.43 -30.77
N ASP A 357 -10.44 1.93 -29.62
CA ASP A 357 -11.80 1.46 -29.39
C ASP A 357 -12.82 2.60 -29.17
N SER A 358 -13.94 2.34 -28.48
CA SER A 358 -14.96 3.36 -28.21
C SER A 358 -14.48 4.49 -27.29
N ILE A 359 -13.39 4.32 -26.54
CA ILE A 359 -12.86 5.32 -25.61
C ILE A 359 -12.29 6.54 -26.34
N VAL A 360 -11.66 6.33 -27.51
CA VAL A 360 -11.09 7.42 -28.30
C VAL A 360 -12.12 8.19 -29.13
N ARG A 361 -13.38 7.75 -29.12
CA ARG A 361 -14.45 8.41 -29.87
C ARG A 361 -14.61 9.85 -29.42
N ASN A 362 -14.58 10.78 -30.38
CA ASN A 362 -14.70 12.22 -30.15
C ASN A 362 -13.57 12.82 -29.30
N VAL A 363 -12.42 12.14 -29.18
CA VAL A 363 -11.19 12.74 -28.64
C VAL A 363 -10.56 13.60 -29.73
N ARG A 364 -10.30 14.87 -29.42
CA ARG A 364 -9.71 15.84 -30.35
C ARG A 364 -8.31 16.19 -29.88
N LEU A 365 -7.30 15.78 -30.65
CA LEU A 365 -5.92 16.18 -30.48
C LEU A 365 -5.71 17.37 -31.43
N GLY A 366 -5.37 18.56 -30.93
CA GLY A 366 -5.32 19.78 -31.76
C GLY A 366 -4.38 19.60 -32.96
N GLY A 367 -4.94 19.55 -34.18
CA GLY A 367 -4.19 19.30 -35.43
C GLY A 367 -4.09 17.83 -35.87
N GLY A 368 -4.62 16.88 -35.09
CA GLY A 368 -4.58 15.44 -35.35
C GLY A 368 -5.94 14.80 -35.65
N ASN A 369 -5.93 13.63 -36.29
CA ASN A 369 -7.11 12.86 -36.64
C ASN A 369 -7.38 11.75 -35.60
N SER A 370 -8.66 11.42 -35.35
CA SER A 370 -9.03 10.28 -34.50
C SER A 370 -9.95 9.30 -35.20
N VAL A 371 -9.59 8.02 -35.15
CA VAL A 371 -10.31 6.90 -35.76
C VAL A 371 -10.71 5.92 -34.67
N SER A 372 -12.02 5.80 -34.44
CA SER A 372 -12.59 4.91 -33.43
C SER A 372 -13.25 3.70 -34.08
N PHE A 373 -12.88 2.51 -33.63
CA PHE A 373 -13.51 1.25 -33.97
C PHE A 373 -14.23 0.71 -32.73
N PRO A 374 -15.55 0.94 -32.59
CA PRO A 374 -16.30 0.46 -31.44
C PRO A 374 -16.13 -1.05 -31.25
N GLU A 375 -15.97 -1.50 -30.00
CA GLU A 375 -15.82 -2.92 -29.60
C GLU A 375 -14.58 -3.63 -30.15
N ALA A 376 -13.69 -2.90 -30.83
CA ALA A 376 -12.50 -3.51 -31.40
C ALA A 376 -11.56 -4.03 -30.31
N THR A 377 -11.04 -5.23 -30.60
CA THR A 377 -9.96 -5.89 -29.87
C THR A 377 -8.59 -5.46 -30.39
N VAL A 378 -7.53 -5.79 -29.64
CA VAL A 378 -6.15 -5.50 -30.07
C VAL A 378 -5.81 -6.11 -31.44
N LEU A 379 -6.28 -7.32 -31.73
CA LEU A 379 -6.04 -7.97 -33.03
C LEU A 379 -6.76 -7.28 -34.18
N GLU A 380 -8.02 -6.87 -33.98
CA GLU A 380 -8.77 -6.16 -35.02
C GLU A 380 -8.18 -4.79 -35.30
N ILE A 381 -7.64 -4.11 -34.29
CA ILE A 381 -6.89 -2.87 -34.47
C ILE A 381 -5.61 -3.12 -35.27
N LYS A 382 -4.87 -4.20 -34.96
CA LYS A 382 -3.68 -4.60 -35.73
C LYS A 382 -4.01 -4.86 -37.21
N ASP A 383 -5.11 -5.55 -37.50
CA ASP A 383 -5.51 -5.90 -38.88
C ASP A 383 -5.95 -4.66 -39.69
N LYS A 384 -6.58 -3.67 -39.04
CA LYS A 384 -7.03 -2.42 -39.68
C LYS A 384 -5.94 -1.35 -39.78
N LEU A 385 -4.88 -1.47 -38.98
CA LEU A 385 -3.81 -0.47 -38.90
C LEU A 385 -3.19 -0.10 -40.27
N PRO A 386 -2.84 -1.05 -41.16
CA PRO A 386 -2.21 -0.71 -42.44
C PRO A 386 -3.12 0.14 -43.34
N ASP A 387 -4.41 -0.19 -43.37
CA ASP A 387 -5.39 0.58 -44.16
C ASP A 387 -5.57 1.99 -43.60
N VAL A 388 -5.66 2.13 -42.27
CA VAL A 388 -5.84 3.44 -41.61
C VAL A 388 -4.63 4.35 -41.83
N ILE A 389 -3.41 3.82 -41.73
CA ILE A 389 -2.19 4.59 -42.02
C ILE A 389 -2.17 5.05 -43.49
N ARG A 390 -2.60 4.19 -44.43
CA ARG A 390 -2.67 4.56 -45.86
C ARG A 390 -3.65 5.70 -46.14
N PHE A 391 -4.74 5.81 -45.38
CA PHE A 391 -5.71 6.91 -45.51
C PHE A 391 -5.26 8.21 -44.83
N HIS A 392 -4.18 8.17 -44.03
CA HIS A 392 -3.63 9.30 -43.30
C HIS A 392 -2.11 9.44 -43.51
N PRO A 393 -1.64 9.67 -44.77
CA PRO A 393 -0.22 9.79 -45.08
C PRO A 393 0.48 10.98 -44.41
N GLU A 394 -0.30 11.95 -43.89
CA GLU A 394 0.18 13.12 -43.17
C GLU A 394 0.63 12.85 -41.73
N ALA A 395 0.31 11.68 -41.17
CA ALA A 395 0.60 11.35 -39.78
C ALA A 395 2.05 10.92 -39.58
N ASP A 396 2.81 11.66 -38.76
CA ASP A 396 4.17 11.31 -38.33
C ASP A 396 4.20 10.46 -37.03
N THR A 397 3.09 10.52 -36.29
CA THR A 397 2.93 9.93 -34.96
C THR A 397 1.60 9.18 -34.87
N VAL A 398 1.64 7.91 -34.44
CA VAL A 398 0.44 7.08 -34.26
C VAL A 398 0.27 6.74 -32.79
N ILE A 399 -0.91 6.98 -32.24
CA ILE A 399 -1.29 6.60 -30.88
C ILE A 399 -2.34 5.51 -30.94
N ILE A 400 -2.08 4.38 -30.26
CA ILE A 400 -2.98 3.23 -30.25
C ILE A 400 -3.56 3.07 -28.84
N HIS A 401 -4.88 3.11 -28.71
CA HIS A 401 -5.60 2.87 -27.46
C HIS A 401 -6.48 1.62 -27.59
N ALA A 402 -6.13 0.55 -26.87
CA ALA A 402 -6.78 -0.76 -27.01
C ALA A 402 -6.66 -1.60 -25.73
N GLY A 403 -7.38 -2.71 -25.70
CA GLY A 403 -7.23 -3.76 -24.67
C GLY A 403 -8.36 -3.81 -23.64
N PHE A 404 -9.22 -2.79 -23.57
CA PHE A 404 -10.38 -2.82 -22.67
C PHE A 404 -11.36 -3.96 -23.00
N ASN A 405 -11.70 -4.11 -24.29
CA ASN A 405 -12.65 -5.13 -24.75
C ASN A 405 -12.10 -6.56 -24.64
N ASP A 406 -10.78 -6.72 -24.67
CA ASP A 406 -10.12 -8.02 -24.55
C ASP A 406 -10.09 -8.54 -23.10
N ILE A 407 -10.09 -7.64 -22.10
CA ILE A 407 -10.02 -8.00 -20.67
C ILE A 407 -11.27 -8.75 -20.20
N CYS A 408 -12.41 -8.58 -20.88
CA CYS A 408 -13.65 -9.29 -20.58
C CYS A 408 -13.60 -10.80 -20.91
N LYS A 409 -12.57 -11.27 -21.63
CA LYS A 409 -12.44 -12.68 -22.05
C LYS A 409 -11.65 -13.56 -21.07
N GLU A 410 -11.12 -13.00 -19.99
CA GLU A 410 -10.36 -13.69 -18.93
C GLU A 410 -9.04 -14.38 -19.35
N GLU A 411 -8.48 -14.03 -20.52
CA GLU A 411 -7.26 -14.63 -21.07
C GLU A 411 -6.08 -13.64 -21.12
N SER A 412 -5.54 -13.25 -19.95
CA SER A 412 -4.51 -12.19 -19.86
C SER A 412 -3.22 -12.49 -20.63
N GLU A 413 -2.78 -13.74 -20.69
CA GLU A 413 -1.56 -14.12 -21.44
C GLU A 413 -1.77 -14.09 -22.97
N VAL A 414 -2.96 -14.45 -23.43
CA VAL A 414 -3.35 -14.36 -24.85
C VAL A 414 -3.40 -12.89 -25.29
N LEU A 415 -3.93 -12.02 -24.43
CA LEU A 415 -3.95 -10.58 -24.69
C LEU A 415 -2.54 -9.97 -24.79
N LYS A 416 -1.61 -10.37 -23.91
CA LYS A 416 -0.20 -9.95 -24.03
C LYS A 416 0.39 -10.38 -25.37
N LEU A 417 0.12 -11.60 -25.82
CA LEU A 417 0.56 -12.08 -27.14
C LEU A 417 -0.06 -11.26 -28.29
N HIS A 418 -1.31 -10.82 -28.17
CA HIS A 418 -1.94 -9.93 -29.15
C HIS A 418 -1.23 -8.57 -29.23
N PHE A 419 -0.82 -8.00 -28.09
CA PHE A 419 -0.03 -6.78 -28.06
C PHE A 419 1.37 -6.97 -28.67
N LEU A 420 2.06 -8.07 -28.40
CA LEU A 420 3.35 -8.35 -29.02
C LEU A 420 3.23 -8.42 -30.56
N ARG A 421 2.19 -9.09 -31.08
CA ARG A 421 1.90 -9.11 -32.52
C ARG A 421 1.56 -7.73 -33.09
N LEU A 422 0.91 -6.88 -32.30
CA LEU A 422 0.69 -5.48 -32.67
C LEU A 422 2.00 -4.71 -32.75
N PHE A 423 2.91 -4.91 -31.80
CA PHE A 423 4.22 -4.25 -31.77
C PHE A 423 5.09 -4.64 -32.97
N ASP A 424 5.04 -5.90 -33.40
CA ASP A 424 5.77 -6.34 -34.60
C ASP A 424 5.18 -5.77 -35.89
N SER A 425 3.85 -5.56 -35.94
CA SER A 425 3.19 -4.91 -37.08
C SER A 425 3.56 -3.42 -37.17
N VAL A 426 3.53 -2.68 -36.05
CA VAL A 426 3.77 -1.23 -36.06
C VAL A 426 5.21 -0.87 -36.45
N LYS A 427 6.18 -1.74 -36.17
CA LYS A 427 7.60 -1.56 -36.55
C LYS A 427 7.82 -1.45 -38.06
N GLN A 428 6.87 -1.93 -38.88
CA GLN A 428 7.00 -1.89 -40.34
C GLN A 428 6.77 -0.49 -40.92
N PHE A 429 6.10 0.41 -40.18
CA PHE A 429 5.61 1.68 -40.73
C PHE A 429 6.57 2.87 -40.61
N HIS A 430 7.74 2.74 -39.97
CA HIS A 430 8.72 3.83 -39.78
C HIS A 430 8.11 5.12 -39.17
N LEU A 431 7.12 4.98 -38.26
CA LEU A 431 6.44 6.07 -37.57
C LEU A 431 6.80 6.10 -36.09
N SER A 432 6.62 7.26 -35.44
CA SER A 432 6.66 7.36 -33.97
C SER A 432 5.38 6.76 -33.39
N VAL A 433 5.48 5.68 -32.62
CA VAL A 433 4.30 4.95 -32.14
C VAL A 433 4.21 5.01 -30.62
N PHE A 434 3.03 5.39 -30.13
CA PHE A 434 2.68 5.42 -28.72
C PHE A 434 1.55 4.45 -28.41
N ILE A 435 1.68 3.71 -27.33
CA ILE A 435 0.61 2.89 -26.75
C ILE A 435 -0.03 3.67 -25.62
N SER A 436 -1.30 3.99 -25.79
CA SER A 436 -2.14 4.63 -24.79
C SER A 436 -2.76 3.55 -23.91
N GLY A 437 -2.29 3.44 -22.66
CA GLY A 437 -2.74 2.44 -21.70
C GLY A 437 -4.25 2.50 -21.45
N PRO A 438 -4.88 1.40 -21.04
CA PRO A 438 -6.34 1.35 -20.86
C PRO A 438 -6.80 2.29 -19.75
N THR A 439 -8.02 2.83 -19.86
CA THR A 439 -8.62 3.61 -18.77
C THR A 439 -9.19 2.69 -17.68
N PRO A 440 -9.09 3.06 -16.40
CA PRO A 440 -9.69 2.30 -15.31
C PRO A 440 -11.22 2.39 -15.34
N THR A 441 -11.90 1.38 -14.81
CA THR A 441 -13.36 1.39 -14.62
C THR A 441 -13.75 1.90 -13.23
N CYS A 442 -14.86 2.62 -13.12
CA CYS A 442 -15.49 2.97 -11.85
C CYS A 442 -16.75 2.14 -11.60
N GLY A 443 -16.79 1.38 -10.50
CA GLY A 443 -18.01 0.70 -10.03
C GLY A 443 -18.38 -0.62 -10.72
N ARG A 444 -17.41 -1.30 -11.37
CA ARG A 444 -17.63 -2.57 -12.10
C ARG A 444 -16.95 -3.81 -11.46
N GLY A 445 -16.58 -3.72 -10.19
CA GLY A 445 -15.99 -4.82 -9.42
C GLY A 445 -14.47 -4.91 -9.49
N MET A 446 -13.87 -5.53 -8.47
CA MET A 446 -12.42 -5.57 -8.25
C MET A 446 -11.65 -6.38 -9.30
N GLY A 447 -12.27 -7.41 -9.89
CA GLY A 447 -11.61 -8.29 -10.86
C GLY A 447 -11.32 -7.65 -12.22
N GLN A 448 -12.19 -6.77 -12.72
CA GLN A 448 -11.94 -6.03 -13.97
C GLN A 448 -10.86 -4.97 -13.76
N PHE A 449 -10.88 -4.29 -12.61
CA PHE A 449 -9.89 -3.31 -12.24
C PHE A 449 -8.49 -3.92 -12.10
N SER A 450 -8.35 -5.04 -11.38
CA SER A 450 -7.04 -5.69 -11.20
C SER A 450 -6.43 -6.13 -12.52
N ARG A 451 -7.24 -6.63 -13.46
CA ARG A 451 -6.79 -7.02 -14.81
C ARG A 451 -6.36 -5.82 -15.66
N LEU A 452 -7.11 -4.71 -15.62
CA LEU A 452 -6.72 -3.47 -16.31
C LEU A 452 -5.41 -2.91 -15.75
N LEU A 453 -5.24 -2.92 -14.42
CA LEU A 453 -4.03 -2.43 -13.77
C LEU A 453 -2.83 -3.31 -14.13
N ALA A 454 -2.99 -4.63 -14.06
CA ALA A 454 -1.94 -5.58 -14.45
C ALA A 454 -1.52 -5.40 -15.92
N LEU A 455 -2.49 -5.18 -16.84
CA LEU A 455 -2.18 -4.88 -18.23
C LEU A 455 -1.44 -3.54 -18.37
N ASN A 456 -1.88 -2.49 -17.69
CA ASN A 456 -1.25 -1.17 -17.74
C ASN A 456 0.20 -1.21 -17.23
N THR A 457 0.46 -1.89 -16.11
CA THR A 457 1.80 -2.08 -15.57
C THR A 457 2.70 -2.87 -16.52
N TRP A 458 2.17 -3.94 -17.13
CA TRP A 458 2.92 -4.72 -18.11
C TRP A 458 3.23 -3.90 -19.38
N LEU A 459 2.25 -3.16 -19.91
CA LEU A 459 2.43 -2.29 -21.08
C LEU A 459 3.51 -1.23 -20.82
N SER A 460 3.54 -0.64 -19.64
CA SER A 460 4.55 0.35 -19.26
C SER A 460 5.98 -0.20 -19.35
N SER A 461 6.21 -1.47 -19.04
CA SER A 461 7.55 -2.07 -19.09
C SER A 461 7.91 -2.59 -20.49
N VAL A 462 6.94 -3.19 -21.20
CA VAL A 462 7.21 -3.84 -22.48
C VAL A 462 7.33 -2.85 -23.64
N CYS A 463 6.65 -1.71 -23.58
CA CYS A 463 6.73 -0.67 -24.62
C CYS A 463 8.15 -0.11 -24.72
N ASP A 464 8.78 0.20 -23.58
CA ASP A 464 10.17 0.66 -23.52
C ASP A 464 11.14 -0.36 -24.13
N THR A 465 10.93 -1.65 -23.84
CA THR A 465 11.73 -2.75 -24.39
C THR A 465 11.59 -2.87 -25.91
N HIS A 466 10.52 -2.33 -26.50
CA HIS A 466 10.25 -2.39 -27.94
C HIS A 466 10.46 -1.04 -28.65
N GLY A 467 10.97 -0.03 -27.95
CA GLY A 467 11.20 1.30 -28.51
C GLY A 467 9.91 2.07 -28.82
N LEU A 468 8.81 1.73 -28.14
CA LEU A 468 7.51 2.38 -28.28
C LEU A 468 7.27 3.31 -27.09
N GLY A 469 6.65 4.47 -27.31
CA GLY A 469 6.26 5.33 -26.20
C GLY A 469 5.04 4.75 -25.46
N PHE A 470 5.00 4.86 -24.14
CA PHE A 470 3.83 4.48 -23.34
C PHE A 470 3.18 5.70 -22.69
N ILE A 471 1.85 5.79 -22.78
CA ILE A 471 1.06 6.85 -22.17
C ILE A 471 0.18 6.23 -21.09
N ASP A 472 0.55 6.47 -19.84
CA ASP A 472 -0.21 5.98 -18.70
C ASP A 472 -1.46 6.85 -18.46
N ASN A 473 -2.64 6.24 -18.61
CA ASN A 473 -3.92 6.89 -18.36
C ASN A 473 -4.50 6.54 -16.98
N PHE A 474 -3.94 5.57 -16.26
CA PHE A 474 -4.49 5.16 -14.97
C PHE A 474 -4.48 6.32 -13.97
N ASN A 475 -3.36 7.04 -13.87
CA ASN A 475 -3.21 8.17 -12.95
C ASN A 475 -4.16 9.35 -13.25
N VAL A 476 -4.57 9.52 -14.50
CA VAL A 476 -5.46 10.62 -14.92
C VAL A 476 -6.91 10.33 -14.58
N PHE A 477 -7.31 9.06 -14.62
CA PHE A 477 -8.71 8.64 -14.56
C PHE A 477 -9.08 7.89 -13.26
N TRP A 478 -8.10 7.41 -12.49
CA TRP A 478 -8.35 6.64 -11.27
C TRP A 478 -9.09 7.45 -10.19
N LEU A 479 -10.15 6.85 -9.60
CA LEU A 479 -11.05 7.45 -8.61
C LEU A 479 -11.77 8.75 -9.03
N ARG A 480 -11.63 9.19 -10.28
CA ARG A 480 -12.27 10.41 -10.80
C ARG A 480 -13.58 10.10 -11.51
N ARG A 481 -14.59 9.65 -10.74
CA ARG A 481 -15.92 9.28 -11.27
C ARG A 481 -16.54 10.36 -12.16
N HIS A 482 -16.28 11.63 -11.87
CA HIS A 482 -16.76 12.79 -12.62
C HIS A 482 -16.22 12.89 -14.06
N LEU A 483 -15.24 12.07 -14.47
CA LEU A 483 -14.72 11.99 -15.84
C LEU A 483 -15.44 10.95 -16.72
N PHE A 484 -16.29 10.12 -16.11
CA PHE A 484 -16.99 9.02 -16.77
C PHE A 484 -18.48 9.31 -16.96
N LEU A 485 -19.11 8.58 -17.88
CA LEU A 485 -20.56 8.47 -18.01
C LEU A 485 -21.13 7.54 -16.93
N ALA A 486 -22.46 7.48 -16.83
CA ALA A 486 -23.16 6.66 -15.83
C ALA A 486 -22.76 5.18 -15.89
N ASP A 487 -22.36 4.68 -17.05
CA ASP A 487 -21.94 3.29 -17.26
C ASP A 487 -20.63 2.90 -16.55
N GLY A 488 -19.82 3.85 -16.07
CA GLY A 488 -18.60 3.53 -15.30
C GLY A 488 -17.35 3.31 -16.14
N PHE A 489 -17.39 3.46 -17.46
CA PHE A 489 -16.21 3.21 -18.30
C PHE A 489 -16.09 4.13 -19.52
N HIS A 490 -17.20 4.56 -20.14
CA HIS A 490 -17.08 5.54 -21.23
C HIS A 490 -16.82 6.94 -20.68
N LEU A 491 -15.99 7.70 -21.39
CA LEU A 491 -15.61 9.05 -20.99
C LEU A 491 -16.70 10.06 -21.36
N ASN A 492 -16.97 11.00 -20.44
CA ASN A 492 -17.76 12.19 -20.72
C ASN A 492 -16.90 13.29 -21.37
N ASN A 493 -17.46 14.47 -21.63
CA ASN A 493 -16.71 15.56 -22.28
C ASN A 493 -15.50 16.06 -21.46
N ALA A 494 -15.54 16.01 -20.13
CA ALA A 494 -14.39 16.32 -19.28
C ALA A 494 -13.33 15.21 -19.33
N GLY A 495 -13.77 13.94 -19.32
CA GLY A 495 -12.89 12.79 -19.49
C GLY A 495 -12.16 12.80 -20.83
N ARG A 496 -12.86 13.03 -21.95
CA ARG A 496 -12.24 13.10 -23.29
C ARG A 496 -11.19 14.20 -23.41
N ARG A 497 -11.46 15.38 -22.81
CA ARG A 497 -10.48 16.47 -22.75
C ARG A 497 -9.26 16.09 -21.92
N SER A 498 -9.47 15.41 -20.80
CA SER A 498 -8.37 14.94 -19.94
C SER A 498 -7.50 13.91 -20.64
N LEU A 499 -8.12 12.99 -21.40
CA LEU A 499 -7.40 12.00 -22.23
C LEU A 499 -6.58 12.70 -23.32
N ALA A 500 -7.18 13.64 -24.05
CA ALA A 500 -6.50 14.42 -25.07
C ALA A 500 -5.27 15.16 -24.51
N ASN A 501 -5.44 15.85 -23.38
CA ASN A 501 -4.37 16.61 -22.75
C ASN A 501 -3.23 15.70 -22.26
N ASN A 502 -3.56 14.55 -21.68
CA ASN A 502 -2.56 13.58 -21.25
C ASN A 502 -1.75 13.05 -22.43
N ILE A 503 -2.43 12.71 -23.53
CA ILE A 503 -1.80 12.22 -24.75
C ILE A 503 -0.85 13.30 -25.33
N LEU A 504 -1.34 14.53 -25.52
CA LEU A 504 -0.53 15.62 -26.07
C LEU A 504 0.67 15.95 -25.19
N TYR A 505 0.50 15.96 -23.87
CA TYR A 505 1.58 16.22 -22.93
C TYR A 505 2.69 15.16 -23.06
N ASN A 506 2.33 13.88 -23.07
CA ASN A 506 3.32 12.79 -23.15
C ASN A 506 4.03 12.76 -24.50
N ILE A 507 3.33 13.02 -25.60
CA ILE A 507 3.96 13.09 -26.93
C ILE A 507 4.97 14.23 -27.01
N GLN A 508 4.67 15.40 -26.44
CA GLN A 508 5.56 16.57 -26.47
C GLN A 508 6.84 16.39 -25.62
N HIS A 509 6.80 15.52 -24.62
CA HIS A 509 7.88 15.34 -23.65
C HIS A 509 8.55 13.96 -23.75
N ALA A 510 8.14 13.12 -24.71
CA ALA A 510 8.74 11.83 -24.95
C ALA A 510 10.04 11.97 -25.75
N TYR A 511 11.12 11.37 -25.26
CA TYR A 511 12.34 11.17 -26.04
C TYR A 511 12.20 9.85 -26.82
N ILE A 512 11.99 9.92 -28.13
CA ILE A 512 12.04 8.75 -29.01
C ILE A 512 13.38 8.82 -29.78
N PRO A 513 14.26 7.81 -29.69
CA PRO A 513 15.43 7.75 -30.53
C PRO A 513 15.00 7.68 -32.01
N PRO A 514 15.61 8.46 -32.92
CA PRO A 514 15.22 8.47 -34.32
C PRO A 514 15.42 7.07 -34.95
N PRO A 515 14.58 6.68 -35.92
CA PRO A 515 14.72 5.39 -36.57
C PRO A 515 16.10 5.28 -37.24
N THR A 516 16.82 4.19 -36.96
CA THR A 516 18.11 3.89 -37.58
C THR A 516 17.97 3.86 -39.10
N PRO A 517 18.78 4.62 -39.86
CA PRO A 517 18.74 4.59 -41.32
C PRO A 517 19.15 3.20 -41.83
N PRO A 518 18.67 2.78 -43.01
CA PRO A 518 19.04 1.47 -43.58
C PRO A 518 20.56 1.40 -43.76
N LEU A 519 21.14 0.29 -43.27
CA LEU A 519 22.52 -0.08 -43.54
C LEU A 519 22.76 -0.04 -45.06
N THR A 520 23.58 0.90 -45.50
CA THR A 520 24.11 0.89 -46.85
C THR A 520 24.86 -0.42 -47.05
N PRO A 521 24.62 -1.16 -48.16
CA PRO A 521 25.40 -2.37 -48.43
C PRO A 521 26.87 -1.98 -48.62
N PRO A 522 27.81 -2.84 -48.21
CA PRO A 522 29.23 -2.54 -48.31
C PRO A 522 29.63 -2.32 -49.78
N PRO A 523 30.59 -1.43 -50.06
CA PRO A 523 31.03 -1.19 -51.42
C PRO A 523 31.59 -2.50 -52.01
N THR A 524 31.06 -2.87 -53.16
CA THR A 524 31.57 -3.95 -53.99
C THR A 524 33.03 -3.66 -54.31
N ASN A 525 33.93 -4.55 -53.88
CA ASN A 525 35.33 -4.57 -54.32
C ASN A 525 35.36 -4.59 -55.85
N GLN A 526 35.68 -3.45 -56.47
CA GLN A 526 36.25 -3.45 -57.81
C GLN A 526 37.78 -3.52 -57.66
N SER A 527 38.22 -4.76 -57.81
CA SER A 527 39.52 -5.19 -58.32
C SER A 527 40.33 -4.12 -59.06
N LEU A 528 41.55 -3.92 -58.56
CA LEU A 528 42.75 -3.60 -59.33
C LEU A 528 42.80 -4.43 -60.62
N LEU A 529 42.73 -3.80 -61.78
CA LEU A 529 43.31 -4.29 -63.02
C LEU A 529 43.84 -3.08 -63.82
N PHE A 530 45.17 -3.00 -63.82
CA PHE A 530 46.10 -2.30 -64.73
C PHE A 530 46.06 -0.78 -64.86
#